data_AF-A0A522H0K0-F1
#
_entry.id   AF-A0A522H0K0-F1
#
_cell.length_a   1.000
_cell.length_b   1.000
_cell.length_c   1.000
_cell.angle_alpha   90.00
_cell.angle_beta   90.00
_cell.angle_gamma   90.00
#
_symmetry.space_group_name_H-M   'P 1'
#
loop_
_entity.id
_entity.type
_entity.pdbx_description
1 polymer ?
#
loop_
_entity_poly.entity_id
_entity_poly.type
_entity_poly.pdbx_seq_one_letter_code
_entity_poly.pdbx_strand_id
1 'polypeptide(L)'
;MDQSSAVWILVVLALVTANLPFVVERPFLALPWTQSGEPSRASWLRWIESLVLFCLLAALGYGALLLIGRAFFSGSSEVSVALFLLKLVAFFVIAAALLGYAGWRNKGCVVKKSFLARLIEVLVFYWLVGMLGFSFEANIGNSFHQTWEFYVITLCLFLVLGYPGFVFRYLMRNRRINETYPE
;
A
#
# COMPACT_ATOMS: atom_id res chain seq x y z
N MET A 1 -8.39 10.20 -19.96
CA MET A 1 -7.06 10.40 -19.35
C MET A 1 -6.06 9.83 -20.32
N ASP A 2 -5.00 10.56 -20.68
CA ASP A 2 -4.02 10.02 -21.62
C ASP A 2 -3.18 8.91 -20.94
N GLN A 3 -2.75 7.90 -21.70
CA GLN A 3 -1.96 6.78 -21.18
C GLN A 3 -0.71 7.28 -20.43
N SER A 4 -0.06 8.31 -20.95
CA SER A 4 1.09 8.96 -20.32
C SER A 4 0.77 9.46 -18.91
N SER A 5 -0.37 10.13 -18.74
CA SER A 5 -0.79 10.66 -17.43
C SER A 5 -1.13 9.56 -16.42
N ALA A 6 -1.74 8.45 -16.85
CA ALA A 6 -2.01 7.30 -15.97
C ALA A 6 -0.73 6.64 -15.48
N VAL A 7 0.26 6.48 -16.37
CA VAL A 7 1.58 5.92 -16.00
C VAL A 7 2.27 6.80 -14.97
N TRP A 8 2.32 8.12 -15.18
CA TRP A 8 2.96 9.03 -14.22
C TRP A 8 2.27 9.03 -12.85
N ILE A 9 0.94 8.98 -12.81
CA ILE A 9 0.20 8.87 -11.55
C ILE A 9 0.60 7.59 -10.79
N LEU A 10 0.67 6.44 -11.48
CA LEU A 10 1.07 5.18 -10.87
C LEU A 10 2.53 5.20 -10.41
N VAL A 11 3.44 5.78 -11.18
CA VAL A 11 4.86 5.89 -10.81
C VAL A 11 5.04 6.75 -9.56
N VAL A 12 4.41 7.93 -9.51
CA VAL A 12 4.46 8.80 -8.33
C VAL A 12 3.83 8.10 -7.11
N LEU A 13 2.69 7.44 -7.31
CA LEU A 13 2.02 6.69 -6.26
C LEU A 13 2.90 5.55 -5.74
N ALA A 14 3.55 4.80 -6.63
CA ALA A 14 4.46 3.72 -6.29
C ALA A 14 5.66 4.24 -5.50
N LEU A 15 6.27 5.34 -5.93
CA LEU A 15 7.36 5.99 -5.21
C LEU A 15 6.94 6.38 -3.79
N VAL A 16 5.78 7.01 -3.61
CA VAL A 16 5.30 7.42 -2.29
C VAL A 16 4.99 6.21 -1.41
N THR A 17 4.21 5.26 -1.92
CA THR A 17 3.74 4.10 -1.15
C THR A 17 4.85 3.09 -0.83
N ALA A 18 5.84 2.93 -1.69
CA ALA A 18 7.00 2.07 -1.43
C ALA A 18 7.85 2.59 -0.25
N ASN A 19 7.90 3.90 -0.03
CA ASN A 19 8.67 4.52 1.05
C ASN A 19 7.88 4.68 2.37
N LEU A 20 6.55 4.67 2.28
CA LEU A 20 5.64 4.93 3.39
C LEU A 20 5.85 3.99 4.61
N PRO A 21 6.05 2.66 4.45
CA PRO A 21 6.34 1.74 5.56
C PRO A 21 7.62 2.07 6.34
N PHE A 22 8.59 2.69 5.68
CA PHE A 22 9.88 3.04 6.28
C PHE A 22 9.83 4.38 6.99
N VAL A 23 9.13 5.37 6.44
CA VAL A 23 8.99 6.70 7.04
C VAL A 23 8.07 6.65 8.26
N VAL A 24 6.96 5.89 8.19
CA VAL A 24 5.97 5.86 9.27
C VAL A 24 6.27 4.75 10.27
N GLU A 25 6.28 5.10 11.55
CA GLU A 25 6.53 4.16 12.65
C GLU A 25 5.30 3.35 13.04
N ARG A 26 4.10 3.86 12.75
CA ARG A 26 2.83 3.19 13.06
C ARG A 26 2.57 2.02 12.09
N PRO A 27 2.17 0.84 12.59
CA PRO A 27 1.85 -0.30 11.74
C PRO A 27 0.65 0.00 10.83
N PHE A 28 0.76 -0.39 9.57
CA PHE A 28 -0.34 -0.30 8.60
C PHE A 28 -1.19 -1.56 8.54
N LEU A 29 -0.64 -2.68 9.04
CA LEU A 29 -1.28 -3.98 9.01
C LEU A 29 -1.41 -4.55 10.42
N ALA A 30 -2.57 -5.15 10.69
CA ALA A 30 -2.76 -6.02 11.83
C ALA A 30 -2.20 -7.40 11.46
N LEU A 31 -0.99 -7.71 11.90
CA LEU A 31 -0.33 -9.00 11.64
C LEU A 31 -0.79 -10.05 12.69
N PRO A 32 -0.80 -11.34 12.34
CA PRO A 32 -1.25 -12.39 13.27
C PRO A 32 -0.28 -12.65 14.44
N TRP A 33 0.98 -12.23 14.32
CA TRP A 33 1.98 -12.34 15.39
C TRP A 33 2.15 -11.03 16.17
N THR A 34 2.52 -11.17 17.44
CA THR A 34 2.81 -10.05 18.35
C THR A 34 4.02 -9.26 17.87
N GLN A 35 3.89 -7.94 17.74
CA GLN A 35 5.05 -7.05 17.59
C GLN A 35 5.54 -6.56 18.95
N SER A 36 6.83 -6.23 19.06
CA SER A 36 7.41 -5.71 20.30
C SER A 36 6.76 -4.37 20.69
N GLY A 37 6.20 -4.30 21.90
CA GLY A 37 5.50 -3.12 22.41
C GLY A 37 3.99 -3.13 22.21
N GLU A 38 3.41 -4.18 21.60
CA GLU A 38 1.95 -4.35 21.57
C GLU A 38 1.41 -4.96 22.87
N PRO A 39 0.19 -4.58 23.30
CA PRO A 39 -0.46 -5.20 24.46
C PRO A 39 -0.70 -6.69 24.23
N SER A 40 -0.60 -7.50 25.30
CA SER A 40 -0.91 -8.93 25.21
C SER A 40 -2.41 -9.11 24.97
N ARG A 41 -2.74 -9.70 23.82
CA ARG A 41 -4.10 -10.06 23.43
C ARG A 41 -4.14 -11.53 23.05
N ALA A 42 -5.31 -12.14 23.15
CA ALA A 42 -5.51 -13.51 22.73
C ALA A 42 -5.08 -13.68 21.25
N SER A 43 -4.23 -14.67 20.98
CA SER A 43 -3.70 -14.92 19.63
C SER A 43 -4.82 -15.12 18.61
N TRP A 44 -5.90 -15.82 18.96
CA TRP A 44 -7.05 -16.06 18.07
C TRP A 44 -7.73 -14.79 17.58
N LEU A 45 -7.88 -13.78 18.45
CA LEU A 45 -8.48 -12.50 18.07
C LEU A 45 -7.61 -11.76 17.04
N ARG A 46 -6.29 -11.83 17.18
CA ARG A 46 -5.35 -11.26 16.20
C ARG A 46 -5.44 -11.94 14.85
N TRP A 47 -5.55 -13.28 14.85
CA TRP A 47 -5.76 -14.04 13.61
C TRP A 47 -7.05 -13.60 12.91
N ILE A 48 -8.17 -13.53 13.64
CA ILE A 48 -9.44 -13.04 13.09
C ILE A 48 -9.29 -11.62 12.54
N GLU A 49 -8.73 -10.69 13.31
CA GLU A 49 -8.57 -9.30 12.84
C GLU A 49 -7.66 -9.21 11.62
N SER A 50 -6.56 -9.96 11.58
CA SER A 50 -5.65 -10.01 10.43
C SER A 50 -6.33 -10.58 9.20
N LEU A 51 -7.15 -11.62 9.36
CA LEU A 51 -7.93 -12.22 8.30
C LEU A 51 -9.00 -11.26 7.79
N VAL A 52 -9.73 -10.59 8.69
CA VAL A 52 -10.74 -9.59 8.33
C VAL A 52 -10.10 -8.42 7.58
N LEU A 53 -8.99 -7.89 8.09
CA LEU A 53 -8.26 -6.79 7.43
C LEU A 53 -7.74 -7.22 6.06
N PHE A 54 -7.19 -8.43 5.95
CA PHE A 54 -6.74 -8.99 4.68
C PHE A 54 -7.91 -9.12 3.69
N CYS A 55 -9.04 -9.69 4.11
CA CYS A 55 -10.24 -9.80 3.28
C CYS A 55 -10.78 -8.42 2.86
N LEU A 56 -10.75 -7.41 3.75
CA LEU A 56 -11.18 -6.05 3.43
C LEU A 56 -10.25 -5.36 2.43
N LEU A 57 -8.93 -5.54 2.57
CA LEU A 57 -7.96 -5.02 1.60
C LEU A 57 -8.10 -5.74 0.25
N ALA A 58 -8.30 -7.06 0.27
CA ALA A 58 -8.55 -7.86 -0.92
C ALA A 58 -9.83 -7.40 -1.65
N ALA A 59 -10.92 -7.21 -0.89
CA ALA A 59 -12.19 -6.69 -1.39
C ALA A 59 -12.04 -5.26 -1.92
N LEU A 60 -11.23 -4.41 -1.27
CA LEU A 60 -10.95 -3.05 -1.76
C LEU A 60 -10.21 -3.08 -3.11
N GLY A 61 -9.17 -3.92 -3.24
CA GLY A 61 -8.43 -4.08 -4.50
C GLY A 61 -9.30 -4.63 -5.63
N TYR A 62 -10.13 -5.65 -5.35
CA TYR A 62 -11.11 -6.15 -6.31
C TYR A 62 -12.19 -5.11 -6.64
N GLY A 63 -12.62 -4.33 -5.64
CA GLY A 63 -13.52 -3.19 -5.80
C GLY A 63 -12.94 -2.12 -6.72
N ALA A 64 -11.63 -1.85 -6.67
CA ALA A 64 -10.97 -0.97 -7.62
C ALA A 64 -11.07 -1.51 -9.05
N LEU A 65 -10.83 -2.79 -9.27
CA LEU A 65 -10.97 -3.41 -10.60
C LEU A 65 -12.40 -3.27 -11.14
N LEU A 66 -13.41 -3.50 -10.30
CA LEU A 66 -14.81 -3.41 -10.71
C LEU A 66 -15.30 -1.97 -10.89
N LEU A 67 -15.00 -1.07 -9.95
CA LEU A 67 -15.57 0.28 -9.92
C LEU A 67 -14.83 1.26 -10.82
N ILE A 68 -13.50 1.13 -10.89
CA ILE A 68 -12.62 1.98 -11.70
C ILE A 68 -12.43 1.35 -13.07
N GLY A 69 -12.17 0.03 -13.16
CA GLY A 69 -11.94 -0.66 -14.43
C GLY A 69 -13.16 -0.73 -15.37
N ARG A 70 -14.39 -0.68 -14.83
CA ARG A 70 -15.64 -0.65 -15.62
C ARG A 70 -16.24 0.75 -15.76
N ALA A 71 -15.59 1.79 -15.24
CA ALA A 71 -16.05 3.16 -15.40
C ALA A 71 -15.75 3.62 -16.84
N PHE A 72 -16.58 3.21 -17.79
CA PHE A 72 -16.49 3.58 -19.20
C PHE A 72 -16.26 5.09 -19.34
N PHE A 73 -15.05 5.48 -19.74
CA PHE A 73 -14.71 6.84 -20.14
C PHE A 73 -15.37 7.13 -21.49
N SER A 74 -16.69 7.38 -21.49
CA SER A 74 -17.33 8.09 -22.60
C SER A 74 -16.88 9.54 -22.49
N GLY A 75 -15.77 9.87 -23.17
CA GLY A 75 -15.03 11.12 -23.10
C GLY A 75 -15.76 12.39 -23.55
N SER A 76 -17.09 12.40 -23.54
CA SER A 76 -17.93 13.54 -23.94
C SER A 76 -18.68 14.22 -22.78
N SER A 77 -18.66 13.66 -21.55
CA SER A 77 -19.41 14.22 -20.42
C SER A 77 -18.54 14.49 -19.18
N GLU A 78 -18.58 15.74 -18.70
CA GLU A 78 -17.88 16.19 -17.48
C GLU A 78 -18.25 15.35 -16.25
N VAL A 79 -19.50 14.89 -16.20
CA VAL A 79 -20.05 14.06 -15.12
C VAL A 79 -19.32 12.71 -15.01
N SER A 80 -18.97 12.08 -16.14
CA SER A 80 -18.27 10.78 -16.11
C SER A 80 -16.86 10.89 -15.56
N VAL A 81 -16.16 11.98 -15.90
CA VAL A 81 -14.83 12.30 -15.36
C VAL A 81 -14.92 12.61 -13.86
N ALA A 82 -15.91 13.40 -13.44
CA ALA A 82 -16.12 13.73 -12.03
C ALA A 82 -16.42 12.47 -11.19
N LEU A 83 -17.28 11.57 -11.66
CA LEU A 83 -17.58 10.31 -10.98
C LEU A 83 -16.37 9.37 -10.93
N PHE A 84 -15.53 9.35 -11.97
CA PHE A 84 -14.28 8.59 -11.96
C PHE A 84 -13.31 9.12 -10.88
N LEU A 85 -13.07 10.44 -10.84
CA LEU A 85 -12.22 11.05 -9.82
C LEU A 85 -12.77 10.83 -8.41
N LEU A 86 -14.10 10.94 -8.23
CA LEU A 86 -14.74 10.69 -6.95
C LEU A 86 -14.54 9.24 -6.48
N LYS A 87 -14.67 8.25 -7.37
CA LYS A 87 -14.37 6.84 -7.06
C LYS A 87 -12.90 6.62 -6.69
N LEU A 88 -11.98 7.27 -7.41
CA LEU A 88 -10.54 7.19 -7.14
C LEU A 88 -10.22 7.80 -5.76
N VAL A 89 -10.77 8.96 -5.44
CA VAL A 89 -10.62 9.58 -4.11
C VAL A 89 -11.23 8.69 -3.03
N ALA A 90 -12.44 8.16 -3.24
CA ALA A 90 -13.08 7.25 -2.30
C ALA A 90 -12.23 6.00 -2.05
N PHE A 91 -11.63 5.42 -3.09
CA PHE A 91 -10.70 4.30 -2.95
C PHE A 91 -9.51 4.66 -2.05
N PHE A 92 -8.85 5.80 -2.28
CA PHE A 92 -7.73 6.23 -1.44
C PHE A 92 -8.13 6.52 0.01
N VAL A 93 -9.31 7.12 0.22
CA VAL A 93 -9.84 7.37 1.56
C VAL A 93 -10.11 6.05 2.29
N ILE A 94 -10.75 5.08 1.64
CA ILE A 94 -11.01 3.77 2.24
C ILE A 94 -9.70 3.00 2.48
N ALA A 95 -8.76 3.03 1.54
CA ALA A 95 -7.43 2.44 1.70
C ALA A 95 -6.71 3.03 2.91
N ALA A 96 -6.69 4.37 3.02
CA ALA A 96 -6.07 5.06 4.13
C ALA A 96 -6.77 4.76 5.47
N ALA A 97 -8.09 4.63 5.49
CA ALA A 97 -8.85 4.25 6.67
C ALA A 97 -8.54 2.81 7.12
N LEU A 98 -8.52 1.85 6.19
CA LEU A 98 -8.19 0.44 6.48
C LEU A 98 -6.75 0.28 6.94
N LEU A 99 -5.79 0.92 6.27
CA LEU A 99 -4.37 0.86 6.66
C LEU A 99 -4.11 1.67 7.94
N GLY A 100 -4.84 2.77 8.15
CA GLY A 100 -4.77 3.57 9.36
C GLY A 100 -5.40 2.90 10.58
N TYR A 101 -6.32 1.95 10.39
CA TYR A 101 -6.98 1.21 11.47
C TYR A 101 -5.98 0.50 12.39
N ALA A 102 -4.98 -0.20 11.81
CA ALA A 102 -3.94 -0.88 12.57
C ALA A 102 -3.11 0.10 13.43
N GLY A 103 -2.81 1.28 12.90
CA GLY A 103 -2.09 2.33 13.60
C GLY A 103 -2.93 3.01 14.69
N TRP A 104 -4.24 3.17 14.48
CA TRP A 104 -5.16 3.70 15.50
C TRP A 104 -5.32 2.71 16.65
N ARG A 105 -5.47 1.42 16.36
CA ARG A 105 -5.61 0.38 17.38
C ARG A 105 -4.53 0.44 18.46
N ASN A 106 -3.30 0.72 18.07
CA ASN A 106 -2.13 0.76 18.96
C ASN A 106 -1.82 2.18 19.49
N LYS A 107 -2.82 3.09 19.54
CA LYS A 107 -2.66 4.42 20.14
C LYS A 107 -2.21 4.29 21.59
N GLY A 108 -1.11 4.97 21.93
CA GLY A 108 -0.52 4.97 23.27
C GLY A 108 0.60 3.95 23.49
N CYS A 109 0.86 3.05 22.53
CA CYS A 109 1.96 2.09 22.59
C CYS A 109 3.02 2.39 21.53
N VAL A 110 4.31 2.33 21.91
CA VAL A 110 5.43 2.44 20.96
C VAL A 110 5.72 1.07 20.37
N VAL A 111 5.08 0.76 19.24
CA VAL A 111 5.26 -0.53 18.55
C VAL A 111 6.53 -0.49 17.71
N LYS A 112 7.49 -1.37 18.01
CA LYS A 112 8.69 -1.56 17.19
C LYS A 112 8.41 -2.57 16.08
N LYS A 113 8.21 -2.07 14.85
CA LYS A 113 8.05 -2.93 13.67
C LYS A 113 9.32 -3.75 13.40
N SER A 114 9.15 -5.05 13.21
CA SER A 114 10.22 -5.93 12.72
C SER A 114 10.52 -5.65 11.24
N PHE A 115 11.67 -6.13 10.76
CA PHE A 115 12.00 -6.05 9.33
C PHE A 115 10.95 -6.76 8.47
N LEU A 116 10.53 -7.96 8.86
CA LEU A 116 9.52 -8.74 8.14
C LEU A 116 8.15 -8.05 8.11
N ALA A 117 7.75 -7.38 9.19
CA ALA A 117 6.51 -6.61 9.21
C ALA A 117 6.52 -5.51 8.15
N ARG A 118 7.65 -4.79 7.99
CA ARG A 118 7.79 -3.77 6.94
C ARG A 118 7.80 -4.37 5.54
N LEU A 119 8.46 -5.52 5.35
CA LEU A 119 8.48 -6.21 4.07
C LEU A 119 7.05 -6.59 3.64
N ILE A 120 6.24 -7.10 4.56
CA ILE A 120 4.85 -7.44 4.29
C ILE A 120 4.01 -6.19 4.02
N GLU A 121 4.21 -5.09 4.75
CA GLU A 121 3.58 -3.80 4.44
C GLU A 121 3.90 -3.34 3.00
N VAL A 122 5.17 -3.41 2.59
CA VAL A 122 5.61 -3.08 1.23
C VAL A 122 4.94 -3.99 0.19
N LEU A 123 4.84 -5.29 0.44
CA LEU A 123 4.16 -6.23 -0.46
C LEU A 123 2.66 -5.94 -0.59
N VAL A 124 1.99 -5.54 0.49
CA VAL A 124 0.59 -5.13 0.44
C VAL A 124 0.42 -3.83 -0.34
N PHE A 125 1.32 -2.85 -0.16
CA PHE A 125 1.29 -1.63 -0.98
C PHE A 125 1.53 -1.93 -2.46
N TYR A 126 2.49 -2.82 -2.78
CA TYR A 126 2.71 -3.29 -4.15
C TYR A 126 1.44 -3.89 -4.74
N TRP A 127 0.76 -4.77 -4.00
CA TRP A 127 -0.47 -5.40 -4.46
C TRP A 127 -1.60 -4.37 -4.69
N LEU A 128 -1.78 -3.39 -3.78
CA LEU A 128 -2.78 -2.33 -3.93
C LEU A 128 -2.49 -1.41 -5.12
N VAL A 129 -1.24 -1.01 -5.32
CA VAL A 129 -0.82 -0.18 -6.46
C VAL A 129 -0.95 -0.95 -7.77
N GLY A 130 -0.59 -2.25 -7.78
CA GLY A 130 -0.78 -3.14 -8.91
C GLY A 130 -2.24 -3.27 -9.32
N MET A 131 -3.14 -3.49 -8.36
CA MET A 131 -4.59 -3.52 -8.62
C MET A 131 -5.12 -2.21 -9.21
N LEU A 132 -4.65 -1.06 -8.72
CA LEU A 132 -4.96 0.24 -9.33
C LEU A 132 -4.41 0.36 -10.76
N GLY A 133 -3.21 -0.16 -11.01
CA GLY A 133 -2.61 -0.20 -12.35
C GLY A 133 -3.47 -1.00 -13.33
N PHE A 134 -3.89 -2.19 -12.94
CA PHE A 134 -4.82 -3.02 -13.71
C PHE A 134 -6.15 -2.34 -13.95
N SER A 135 -6.69 -1.62 -12.95
CA SER A 135 -7.89 -0.82 -13.13
C SER A 135 -7.73 0.24 -14.21
N PHE A 136 -6.58 0.92 -14.27
CA PHE A 136 -6.32 1.93 -15.30
C PHE A 136 -6.11 1.31 -16.68
N GLU A 137 -5.41 0.18 -16.75
CA GLU A 137 -5.20 -0.55 -18.00
C GLU A 137 -6.51 -1.06 -18.61
N ALA A 138 -7.43 -1.56 -17.78
CA ALA A 138 -8.77 -1.98 -18.21
C ALA A 138 -9.57 -0.85 -18.89
N ASN A 139 -9.28 0.41 -18.58
CA ASN A 139 -9.94 1.56 -19.21
C ASN A 139 -9.29 1.99 -20.54
N ILE A 140 -8.05 1.58 -20.83
CA ILE A 140 -7.28 2.02 -22.01
C ILE A 140 -7.45 1.05 -23.20
N GLY A 141 -8.15 -0.07 -23.02
CA GLY A 141 -8.81 -0.81 -24.11
C GLY A 141 -7.99 -1.93 -24.76
N ASN A 142 -6.73 -2.16 -24.38
CA ASN A 142 -6.00 -3.35 -24.82
C ASN A 142 -5.06 -3.88 -23.73
N SER A 143 -5.56 -4.81 -22.92
CA SER A 143 -4.74 -5.56 -21.97
C SER A 143 -3.96 -6.64 -22.72
N PHE A 144 -2.65 -6.48 -22.80
CA PHE A 144 -1.79 -7.55 -23.31
C PHE A 144 -1.66 -8.64 -22.25
N HIS A 145 -1.50 -9.90 -22.67
CA HIS A 145 -1.25 -11.00 -21.75
C HIS A 145 0.11 -10.78 -21.07
N GLN A 146 0.08 -10.35 -19.81
CA GLN A 146 1.27 -10.16 -19.00
C GLN A 146 1.72 -11.50 -18.44
N THR A 147 2.98 -11.84 -18.67
CA THR A 147 3.59 -13.08 -18.18
C THR A 147 4.06 -12.92 -16.73
N TRP A 148 4.48 -14.02 -16.09
CA TRP A 148 4.95 -13.98 -14.70
C TRP A 148 6.18 -13.06 -14.53
N GLU A 149 7.02 -12.94 -15.57
CA GLU A 149 8.21 -12.08 -15.58
C GLU A 149 7.84 -10.60 -15.35
N PHE A 150 6.72 -10.15 -15.95
CA PHE A 150 6.25 -8.79 -15.77
C PHE A 150 6.02 -8.46 -14.28
N TYR A 151 5.35 -9.35 -13.56
CA TYR A 151 5.08 -9.18 -12.12
C TYR A 151 6.35 -9.20 -11.27
N VAL A 152 7.35 -9.99 -11.66
CA VAL A 152 8.63 -10.02 -10.94
C VAL A 152 9.41 -8.74 -11.17
N ILE A 153 9.47 -8.25 -12.42
CA ILE A 153 10.16 -7.01 -12.76
C ILE A 153 9.50 -5.81 -12.06
N THR A 154 8.17 -5.71 -12.09
CA THR A 154 7.45 -4.62 -11.43
C THR A 154 7.60 -4.68 -9.91
N LEU A 155 7.60 -5.87 -9.31
CA LEU A 155 7.93 -6.04 -7.89
C LEU A 155 9.35 -5.56 -7.58
N CYS A 156 10.35 -5.97 -8.36
CA CYS A 156 11.74 -5.54 -8.19
C CYS A 156 11.86 -4.01 -8.32
N LEU A 157 11.22 -3.40 -9.32
CA LEU A 157 11.18 -1.95 -9.49
C LEU A 157 10.54 -1.26 -8.28
N PHE A 158 9.42 -1.80 -7.77
CA PHE A 158 8.76 -1.26 -6.59
C PHE A 158 9.67 -1.31 -5.35
N LEU A 159 10.41 -2.41 -5.16
CA LEU A 159 11.39 -2.53 -4.08
C LEU A 159 12.53 -1.52 -4.23
N VAL A 160 13.03 -1.30 -5.45
CA VAL A 160 14.05 -0.27 -5.73
C VAL A 160 13.52 1.12 -5.39
N LEU A 161 12.28 1.44 -5.73
CA LEU A 161 11.66 2.72 -5.36
C LEU A 161 11.54 2.91 -3.83
N GLY A 162 11.41 1.82 -3.06
CA GLY A 162 11.40 1.84 -1.59
C GLY A 162 12.78 1.89 -0.92
N TYR A 163 13.86 1.71 -1.70
CA TYR A 163 15.24 1.74 -1.21
C TYR A 163 15.63 3.03 -0.46
N PRO A 164 15.31 4.26 -0.91
CA PRO A 164 15.69 5.47 -0.19
C PRO A 164 15.11 5.53 1.24
N GLY A 165 13.85 5.14 1.42
CA GLY A 165 13.23 5.03 2.74
C GLY A 165 13.90 3.96 3.61
N PHE A 166 14.25 2.82 3.02
CA PHE A 166 15.02 1.77 3.69
C PHE A 166 16.38 2.30 4.19
N VAL A 167 17.17 2.93 3.32
CA VAL A 167 18.50 3.49 3.67
C VAL A 167 18.39 4.52 4.78
N PHE A 168 17.45 5.47 4.64
CA PHE A 168 17.25 6.52 5.63
C PHE A 168 16.97 5.93 7.02
N ARG A 169 16.11 4.91 7.09
CA ARG A 169 15.73 4.31 8.38
C ARG A 169 16.83 3.44 8.98
N TYR A 170 17.40 2.54 8.20
CA TYR A 170 18.30 1.51 8.75
C TYR A 170 19.76 1.96 8.81
N LEU A 171 20.22 2.76 7.84
CA LEU A 171 21.62 3.17 7.77
C LEU A 171 21.86 4.54 8.43
N MET A 172 20.97 5.52 8.22
CA MET A 172 21.18 6.86 8.78
C MET A 172 20.63 7.02 10.19
N ARG A 173 19.39 6.59 10.45
CA ARG A 173 18.74 6.83 11.75
C ARG A 173 19.30 5.96 12.89
N ASN A 174 19.82 4.76 12.59
CA ASN A 174 20.43 3.89 13.59
C ASN A 174 21.83 4.39 14.04
N ARG A 175 22.62 4.99 13.13
CA ARG A 175 23.94 5.57 13.47
C ARG A 175 23.85 6.70 14.49
N ARG A 176 22.86 7.58 14.35
CA ARG A 176 22.67 8.72 15.26
C ARG A 176 22.37 8.33 16.70
N ILE A 177 21.86 7.13 16.97
CA ILE A 177 21.59 6.68 18.35
C ILE A 177 22.90 6.20 19.00
N ASN A 178 23.71 5.42 18.28
CA ASN A 178 24.96 4.86 18.80
C ASN A 178 26.08 5.91 18.99
N GLU A 179 26.08 7.01 18.22
CA GLU A 179 27.06 8.09 18.42
C GLU A 179 26.81 8.92 19.69
N THR A 180 25.55 8.99 20.14
CA THR A 180 25.19 9.82 21.31
C THR A 180 25.32 9.08 22.64
N TYR A 181 25.31 7.74 22.61
CA TYR A 181 25.49 6.88 23.77
C TYR A 181 26.41 5.71 23.39
N PRO A 182 27.73 5.90 23.44
CA PRO A 182 28.65 4.77 23.35
C PRO A 182 28.45 3.88 24.58
N GLU A 183 28.18 2.60 24.34
CA GLU A 183 28.14 1.54 25.37
C GLU A 183 29.46 1.49 26.17
#